data_AF-A6IDV4-F1
#
_entry.id   AF-A6IDV4-F1
#
_cell.length_a   1.000
_cell.length_b   1.000
_cell.length_c   1.000
_cell.angle_alpha   90.00
_cell.angle_beta   90.00
_cell.angle_gamma   90.00
#
_symmetry.space_group_name_H-M   'P 1'
#
loop_
_entity.id
_entity.type
_entity.pdbx_description
1 polymer ?
#
loop_
_entity_poly.entity_id
_entity_poly.type
_entity_poly.pdbx_seq_one_letter_code
_entity_poly.pdbx_strand_id
1 'polypeptide(L)' 'MTGRHVSRVRSLYRRILQLHRALPPDLKALGDQYVKDEFRRHKTVGPGEAQRFLKEWE' A
#
# COMPACT_ATOMS: atom_id res chain seq x y z
N MET A 1 -17.19 1.31 -2.41
CA MET A 1 -15.97 2.14 -2.44
C MET A 1 -15.93 2.85 -3.79
N THR A 2 -15.83 4.18 -3.82
CA THR A 2 -15.90 4.97 -5.07
C THR A 2 -14.68 4.72 -5.96
N GLY A 3 -14.81 4.88 -7.29
CA GLY A 3 -13.70 4.65 -8.23
C GLY A 3 -12.43 5.48 -7.94
N ARG A 4 -12.60 6.70 -7.39
CA ARG A 4 -11.50 7.58 -6.95
C ARG A 4 -10.72 7.02 -5.76
N HIS A 5 -11.37 6.27 -4.86
CA HIS A 5 -10.68 5.60 -3.75
C HIS A 5 -9.77 4.48 -4.26
N VAL A 6 -10.28 3.64 -5.19
CA VAL A 6 -9.52 2.53 -5.76
C VAL A 6 -8.30 3.02 -6.55
N SER A 7 -8.42 4.13 -7.29
CA SER A 7 -7.28 4.71 -7.99
C SER A 7 -6.21 5.23 -7.04
N ARG A 8 -6.58 5.92 -5.95
CA ARG A 8 -5.63 6.42 -4.94
C ARG A 8 -4.87 5.28 -4.25
N VAL A 9 -5.57 4.23 -3.81
CA VAL A 9 -4.94 3.03 -3.22
C VAL A 9 -3.93 2.40 -4.19
N ARG A 10 -4.30 2.24 -5.46
CA ARG A 10 -3.40 1.67 -6.48
C ARG A 10 -2.19 2.54 -6.76
N SER A 11 -2.36 3.86 -6.83
CA SER A 11 -1.25 4.80 -7.03
C SER A 11 -0.27 4.76 -5.88
N LEU A 12 -0.76 4.75 -4.64
CA LEU A 12 0.06 4.63 -3.44
C LEU A 12 0.86 3.32 -3.43
N TYR A 13 0.18 2.19 -3.66
CA TYR A 13 0.82 0.87 -3.74
C TYR A 13 1.96 0.84 -4.77
N ARG A 14 1.74 1.39 -5.96
CA ARG A 14 2.77 1.47 -7.01
C ARG A 14 3.94 2.35 -6.59
N ARG A 15 3.67 3.51 -5.97
CA ARG A 15 4.70 4.45 -5.52
C ARG A 15 5.63 3.80 -4.48
N ILE A 16 5.07 3.08 -3.52
CA ILE A 16 5.86 2.35 -2.50
C ILE A 16 6.77 1.31 -3.16
N LEU A 17 6.23 0.47 -4.06
CA LEU A 17 7.03 -0.54 -4.76
C LEU A 17 8.10 0.07 -5.69
N GLN A 18 7.88 1.28 -6.20
CA GLN A 18 8.88 2.02 -6.95
C GLN A 18 10.02 2.49 -6.04
N LEU A 19 9.72 3.03 -4.85
CA LEU A 19 10.72 3.42 -3.86
C LEU A 19 11.58 2.23 -3.41
N HIS A 20 10.98 1.06 -3.24
CA HIS A 20 11.71 -0.16 -2.89
C HIS A 20 12.76 -0.57 -3.92
N ARG A 21 12.69 -0.10 -5.18
CA ARG A 21 13.71 -0.40 -6.19
C ARG A 21 15.08 0.20 -5.86
N ALA A 22 15.12 1.21 -4.99
CA ALA A 22 16.36 1.82 -4.52
C ALA A 22 16.98 1.09 -3.31
N LEU A 23 16.28 0.10 -2.74
CA LEU A 23 16.77 -0.65 -1.59
C LEU A 23 17.70 -1.80 -2.01
N PRO A 24 18.64 -2.20 -1.14
CA PRO A 24 19.38 -3.46 -1.29
C PRO A 24 18.43 -4.65 -1.49
N PRO A 25 18.83 -5.70 -2.24
CA PRO A 25 17.94 -6.79 -2.63
C PRO A 25 17.14 -7.43 -1.49
N ASP A 26 17.79 -7.68 -0.35
CA ASP A 26 17.16 -8.33 0.80
C ASP A 26 16.12 -7.42 1.47
N LEU A 27 16.45 -6.14 1.64
CA LEU A 27 15.53 -5.13 2.19
C LEU A 27 14.36 -4.87 1.23
N LYS A 28 14.63 -4.88 -0.07
CA LYS A 28 13.58 -4.81 -1.09
C LYS A 28 12.63 -5.98 -0.98
N ALA A 29 13.14 -7.21 -0.90
CA ALA A 29 12.31 -8.41 -0.82
C ALA A 29 11.44 -8.41 0.44
N LEU A 30 12.05 -8.08 1.59
CA LEU A 30 11.34 -7.95 2.87
C LEU A 30 10.25 -6.87 2.80
N GLY A 31 10.59 -5.68 2.31
CA GLY A 31 9.64 -4.57 2.17
C GLY A 31 8.51 -4.88 1.20
N ASP A 32 8.81 -5.44 0.03
CA ASP A 32 7.79 -5.82 -0.96
C ASP A 32 6.79 -6.83 -0.38
N GLN A 33 7.28 -7.80 0.40
CA GLN A 33 6.42 -8.77 1.07
C GLN A 33 5.53 -8.12 2.12
N TYR A 34 6.12 -7.28 2.99
CA TYR A 34 5.39 -6.56 4.02
C TYR A 34 4.26 -5.70 3.43
N VAL A 35 4.55 -4.90 2.40
CA VAL A 35 3.57 -4.02 1.75
C VAL A 35 2.45 -4.83 1.09
N LYS A 36 2.77 -5.97 0.46
CA LYS A 36 1.74 -6.85 -0.11
C LYS A 36 0.78 -7.38 0.97
N ASP A 37 1.32 -7.77 2.12
CA ASP A 37 0.51 -8.33 3.20
C ASP A 37 -0.36 -7.26 3.87
N GLU A 38 0.16 -6.06 4.09
CA GLU A 38 -0.60 -4.95 4.67
C GLU A 38 -1.77 -4.49 3.77
N PHE A 39 -1.52 -4.32 2.47
CA PHE A 39 -2.58 -3.97 1.52
C PHE A 39 -3.61 -5.10 1.36
N ARG A 40 -3.20 -6.36 1.50
CA ARG A 40 -4.13 -7.51 1.48
C ARG A 40 -5.01 -7.52 2.73
N ARG A 41 -4.43 -7.29 3.92
CA ARG A 41 -5.17 -7.19 5.19
C ARG A 41 -6.20 -6.05 5.16
N HIS A 42 -5.87 -4.93 4.52
CA HIS A 42 -6.73 -3.76 4.40
C HIS A 42 -7.70 -3.78 3.20
N LYS A 43 -7.86 -4.92 2.52
CA LYS A 43 -8.77 -4.99 1.35
C LYS A 43 -10.26 -4.99 1.73
N THR A 44 -10.60 -5.46 2.92
CA THR A 44 -11.99 -5.67 3.36
C THR A 44 -12.40 -4.81 4.55
N VAL A 45 -11.54 -3.88 4.97
CA VAL A 45 -11.82 -2.97 6.10
C VAL A 45 -12.89 -1.96 5.77
N GLY A 46 -13.53 -1.41 6.81
CA GLY A 46 -14.57 -0.40 6.65
C GLY A 46 -14.02 0.92 6.06
N PRO A 47 -14.89 1.80 5.53
CA PRO A 47 -14.45 3.06 4.90
C PRO A 47 -13.63 3.97 5.83
N GLY A 48 -13.94 4.00 7.13
CA GLY A 48 -13.21 4.81 8.11
C GLY A 48 -11.79 4.29 8.35
N GLU A 49 -11.61 2.98 8.44
CA GLU A 49 -10.30 2.34 8.57
C GLU A 49 -9.49 2.46 7.29
N ALA A 50 -10.12 2.28 6.12
CA ALA A 50 -9.47 2.49 4.83
C ALA A 50 -8.94 3.92 4.67
N GLN A 51 -9.69 4.92 5.15
CA GLN A 51 -9.26 6.31 5.13
C GLN A 51 -8.08 6.58 6.08
N ARG A 52 -8.08 5.98 7.28
CA ARG A 52 -6.95 6.06 8.22
C ARG A 52 -5.70 5.41 7.63
N PHE A 53 -5.85 4.20 7.08
CA PHE A 53 -4.78 3.49 6.39
C PHE A 53 -4.17 4.34 5.28
N LEU A 54 -4.99 4.93 4.41
CA LEU A 54 -4.47 5.81 3.36
C LEU A 54 -3.73 7.04 3.90
N LYS A 55 -4.14 7.59 5.04
CA LYS A 55 -3.47 8.74 5.67
C LYS A 55 -2.13 8.37 6.29
N GLU A 56 -2.00 7.17 6.84
CA GLU A 56 -0.77 6.70 7.49
C GLU A 56 0.32 6.31 6.48
N TRP A 57 -0.08 5.95 5.27
CA TRP A 57 0.83 5.41 4.25
C TRP A 57 1.22 6.41 3.15
N GLU A 58 0.51 7.53 3.02
CA GLU A 58 0.77 8.59 2.02
C GLU A 58 1.91 9.53 2.41
#